data_AF-A0A2C9JUJ6-F1
#
_entry.id   AF-A0A2C9JUJ6-F1
#
_cell.length_a   1.000
_cell.length_b   1.000
_cell.length_c   1.000
_cell.angle_alpha   90.00
_cell.angle_beta   90.00
_cell.angle_gamma   90.00
#
_symmetry.space_group_name_H-M   'P 1'
#
loop_
_entity.id
_entity.type
_entity.pdbx_description
1 polymer ?
#
loop_
_entity_poly.entity_id
_entity_poly.type
_entity_poly.pdbx_seq_one_letter_code
_entity_poly.pdbx_strand_id
1 'polypeptide(L)'
;MEILPLLKKVLESNPYGGIDIEKLECVGHVQKRCGTRLRRLKAQNKGLKLEDGKGLSGLGRLTDKKIDTLQNYYGMAIRQNAGNLQAMVLAVKSVLDHVASSDTDPKHQHCDPHWCGYLKDPSSYKHKNSLPRSVVEFIRPIFNDLADEKLLSRCLHGKTQNANESLNKLIWDRCELAPSLK
;
A
#
# COMPACT_ATOMS: atom_id res chain seq x y z
N MET A 1 5.74 11.12 -16.77
CA MET A 1 5.52 9.73 -16.31
C MET A 1 6.65 8.91 -16.91
N GLU A 2 7.76 8.74 -16.18
CA GLU A 2 8.89 7.98 -16.71
C GLU A 2 8.48 6.52 -16.89
N ILE A 3 8.41 6.06 -18.14
CA ILE A 3 8.39 4.62 -18.43
C ILE A 3 9.67 4.07 -17.79
N LEU A 4 9.51 3.12 -16.88
CA LEU A 4 10.64 2.47 -16.22
C LEU A 4 11.62 1.99 -17.31
N PRO A 5 12.93 2.28 -17.20
CA PRO A 5 13.89 2.02 -18.27
C PRO A 5 13.85 0.58 -18.81
N LEU A 6 13.51 -0.38 -17.95
CA LEU A 6 13.33 -1.79 -18.31
C LEU A 6 12.09 -2.06 -19.16
N LEU A 7 10.93 -1.48 -18.84
CA LEU A 7 9.72 -1.68 -19.64
C LEU A 7 9.91 -1.10 -21.04
N LYS A 8 10.58 0.07 -21.13
CA LYS A 8 10.89 0.69 -22.42
C LYS A 8 11.69 -0.25 -23.32
N LYS A 9 12.76 -0.86 -22.80
CA LYS A 9 13.57 -1.83 -23.54
C LYS A 9 12.77 -3.05 -24.00
N VAL A 10 11.85 -3.56 -23.16
CA VAL A 10 11.00 -4.69 -23.51
C VAL A 10 10.03 -4.32 -24.65
N LEU A 11 9.42 -3.13 -24.58
CA LEU A 11 8.54 -2.64 -25.65
C LEU A 11 9.31 -2.44 -26.96
N GLU A 12 10.52 -1.87 -26.90
CA GLU A 12 11.39 -1.67 -28.06
C GLU A 12 11.82 -3.01 -28.71
N SER A 13 12.03 -4.07 -27.93
CA SER A 13 12.34 -5.40 -28.47
C SER A 13 11.16 -6.12 -29.12
N ASN A 14 9.93 -5.61 -28.94
CA ASN A 14 8.68 -6.16 -29.46
C ASN A 14 8.62 -7.71 -29.43
N PRO A 15 8.88 -8.36 -28.27
CA PRO A 15 9.13 -9.80 -28.20
C PRO A 15 7.90 -10.65 -28.56
N TYR A 16 6.70 -10.05 -28.48
CA TYR A 16 5.44 -10.73 -28.68
C TYR A 16 4.63 -10.23 -29.89
N GLY A 17 5.17 -9.28 -30.67
CA GLY A 17 4.59 -8.82 -31.93
C GLY A 17 3.12 -8.36 -31.87
N GLY A 18 2.89 -7.04 -31.74
CA GLY A 18 1.52 -6.48 -31.84
C GLY A 18 0.63 -6.76 -30.62
N ILE A 19 1.21 -7.25 -29.53
CA ILE A 19 0.54 -7.40 -28.23
C ILE A 19 0.94 -6.24 -27.33
N ASP A 20 -0.06 -5.57 -26.74
CA ASP A 20 0.17 -4.52 -25.76
C ASP A 20 0.70 -5.11 -24.44
N ILE A 21 1.87 -4.64 -24.01
CA ILE A 21 2.52 -5.08 -22.78
C ILE A 21 2.32 -4.01 -21.71
N GLU A 22 1.58 -4.36 -20.67
CA GLU A 22 1.42 -3.52 -19.49
C GLU A 22 2.21 -4.06 -18.30
N LYS A 23 2.84 -3.14 -17.56
CA LYS A 23 3.51 -3.49 -16.31
C LYS A 23 2.49 -3.61 -15.18
N LEU A 24 2.38 -4.82 -14.64
CA LEU A 24 1.67 -5.07 -13.38
C LEU A 24 2.55 -4.77 -12.15
N GLU A 25 1.90 -4.53 -11.02
CA GLU A 25 2.54 -4.30 -9.73
C GLU A 25 2.15 -5.40 -8.73
N CYS A 26 3.13 -5.91 -8.00
CA CYS A 26 2.92 -6.87 -6.92
C CYS A 26 2.29 -6.17 -5.71
N VAL A 27 1.21 -6.73 -5.15
CA VAL A 27 0.59 -6.15 -3.94
C VAL A 27 1.61 -6.05 -2.81
N GLY A 28 2.47 -7.05 -2.63
CA GLY A 28 3.53 -7.02 -1.62
C GLY A 28 4.55 -5.90 -1.84
N HIS A 29 4.86 -5.56 -3.09
CA HIS A 29 5.76 -4.46 -3.42
C HIS A 29 5.12 -3.11 -3.08
N VAL A 30 3.88 -2.86 -3.50
CA VAL A 30 3.18 -1.60 -3.22
C VAL A 30 2.85 -1.47 -1.72
N GLN A 31 2.57 -2.58 -1.05
CA GLN A 31 2.44 -2.63 0.40
C GLN A 31 3.73 -2.18 1.11
N LYS A 32 4.90 -2.72 0.74
CA LYS A 32 6.19 -2.28 1.28
C LYS A 32 6.45 -0.80 0.96
N ARG A 33 6.06 -0.31 -0.23
CA ARG A 33 6.17 1.10 -0.62
C ARG A 33 5.44 2.02 0.36
N CYS A 34 4.24 1.67 0.80
CA CYS A 34 3.49 2.43 1.83
C CYS A 34 4.33 2.61 3.10
N GLY A 35 4.80 1.49 3.68
CA GLY A 35 5.62 1.54 4.89
C GLY A 35 6.92 2.32 4.72
N THR A 36 7.64 2.13 3.61
CA THR A 36 8.89 2.86 3.33
C THR A 36 8.65 4.36 3.26
N ARG A 37 7.59 4.81 2.59
CA ARG A 37 7.24 6.24 2.49
C ARG A 37 6.91 6.83 3.86
N LEU A 38 6.14 6.13 4.69
CA LEU A 38 5.81 6.57 6.05
C LEU A 38 7.04 6.62 6.96
N ARG A 39 7.93 5.62 6.90
CA ARG A 39 9.18 5.62 7.68
C ARG A 39 10.11 6.76 7.26
N ARG A 40 10.23 7.01 5.94
CA ARG A 40 11.00 8.14 5.41
C ARG A 40 10.42 9.48 5.88
N LEU A 41 9.09 9.67 5.77
CA LEU A 41 8.41 10.88 6.25
C LEU A 41 8.67 11.10 7.75
N LYS A 42 8.52 10.05 8.56
CA LYS A 42 8.79 10.08 10.00
C LYS A 42 10.23 10.50 10.30
N ALA A 43 11.21 9.96 9.57
CA ALA A 43 12.62 10.28 9.76
C ALA A 43 12.97 11.72 9.36
N GLN A 44 12.44 12.19 8.23
CA GLN A 44 12.68 13.55 7.72
C GLN A 44 12.07 14.65 8.60
N ASN A 45 11.01 14.33 9.36
CA ASN A 45 10.28 15.29 10.19
C ASN A 45 10.52 15.06 11.69
N LYS A 46 11.70 14.53 12.06
CA LYS A 46 12.06 14.34 13.47
C LYS A 46 12.13 15.68 14.19
N GLY A 47 11.42 15.80 15.31
CA GLY A 47 11.38 17.03 16.12
C GLY A 47 10.35 18.07 15.66
N LEU A 48 9.78 17.93 14.46
CA LEU A 48 8.71 18.80 13.96
C LEU A 48 7.48 18.68 14.86
N LYS A 49 6.93 19.83 15.27
CA LYS A 49 5.67 19.92 15.99
C LYS A 49 4.52 20.08 15.01
N LEU A 50 3.49 19.27 15.19
CA LEU A 50 2.23 19.39 14.46
C LEU A 50 1.34 20.46 15.13
N GLU A 51 0.17 20.71 14.54
CA GLU A 51 -0.81 21.71 15.00
C GLU A 51 -1.20 21.56 16.48
N ASP A 52 -1.15 20.35 17.03
CA ASP A 52 -1.44 20.08 18.43
C ASP A 52 -0.23 20.23 19.38
N GLY A 53 0.85 20.87 18.92
CA GLY A 53 2.07 21.13 19.69
C GLY A 53 2.93 19.89 19.98
N LYS A 54 2.55 18.72 19.46
CA LYS A 54 3.22 17.43 19.69
C LYS A 54 3.99 16.98 18.46
N GLY A 55 5.01 16.14 18.63
CA GLY A 55 5.85 15.65 17.52
C GLY A 55 5.22 14.51 16.71
N LEU A 56 5.49 14.40 15.41
CA LEU A 56 4.86 13.40 14.51
C LEU A 56 4.85 11.95 15.03
N SER A 57 5.93 11.54 15.72
CA SER A 57 6.09 10.22 16.33
C SER A 57 6.02 10.29 17.86
N GLY A 58 5.95 9.12 18.50
CA GLY A 58 5.84 8.99 19.96
C GLY A 58 4.63 8.17 20.38
N LEU A 59 4.41 8.07 21.70
CA LEU A 59 3.30 7.30 22.27
C LEU A 59 1.96 7.80 21.71
N GLY A 60 1.14 6.87 21.21
CA GLY A 60 -0.16 7.19 20.60
C GLY A 60 -0.09 7.84 19.21
N ARG A 61 1.08 7.88 18.56
CA ARG A 61 1.26 8.54 17.25
C ARG A 61 1.88 7.61 16.21
N LEU A 62 2.58 8.16 15.21
CA LEU A 62 3.17 7.41 14.10
C LEU A 62 4.44 6.64 14.53
N THR A 63 4.25 5.56 15.29
CA THR A 63 5.30 4.60 15.68
C THR A 63 5.56 3.59 14.56
N ASP A 64 6.69 2.86 14.62
CA ASP A 64 6.97 1.80 13.63
C ASP A 64 5.89 0.71 13.62
N LYS A 65 5.42 0.29 14.79
CA LYS A 65 4.29 -0.64 14.92
C LYS A 65 3.01 -0.11 14.27
N LYS A 66 2.76 1.20 14.38
CA LYS A 66 1.61 1.83 13.71
C LYS A 66 1.81 1.88 12.20
N ILE A 67 3.03 2.14 11.72
CA ILE A 67 3.36 2.06 10.30
C ILE A 67 3.17 0.64 9.77
N ASP A 68 3.59 -0.39 10.50
CA ASP A 68 3.37 -1.79 10.12
C ASP A 68 1.87 -2.12 10.02
N THR A 69 1.08 -1.58 10.95
CA THR A 69 -0.39 -1.71 10.93
C THR A 69 -0.98 -1.05 9.68
N LEU A 70 -0.60 0.20 9.38
CA LEU A 70 -1.04 0.93 8.19
C LEU A 70 -0.64 0.20 6.90
N GLN A 71 0.58 -0.32 6.85
CA GLN A 71 1.07 -1.14 5.76
C GLN A 71 0.19 -2.38 5.56
N ASN A 72 -0.17 -3.09 6.63
CA ASN A 72 -1.05 -4.26 6.54
C ASN A 72 -2.46 -3.90 6.05
N TYR A 73 -3.08 -2.86 6.60
CA TYR A 73 -4.40 -2.40 6.15
C TYR A 73 -4.39 -1.98 4.69
N TYR A 74 -3.36 -1.26 4.24
CA TYR A 74 -3.20 -0.91 2.83
C TYR A 74 -3.13 -2.15 1.93
N GLY A 75 -2.35 -3.16 2.32
CA GLY A 75 -2.28 -4.42 1.59
C GLY A 75 -3.60 -5.20 1.59
N MET A 76 -4.36 -5.16 2.68
CA MET A 76 -5.69 -5.80 2.77
C MET A 76 -6.70 -5.10 1.86
N ALA A 77 -6.74 -3.76 1.88
CA ALA A 77 -7.60 -2.96 1.02
C ALA A 77 -7.42 -3.32 -0.47
N ILE A 78 -6.17 -3.53 -0.91
CA ILE A 78 -5.90 -3.97 -2.29
C ILE A 78 -6.40 -5.39 -2.55
N ARG A 79 -6.07 -6.37 -1.68
CA ARG A 79 -6.41 -7.78 -1.93
C ARG A 79 -7.92 -8.04 -1.91
N GLN A 80 -8.64 -7.37 -1.01
CA GLN A 80 -10.08 -7.56 -0.85
C GLN A 80 -10.90 -6.89 -1.97
N ASN A 81 -10.30 -5.94 -2.69
CA ASN A 81 -10.94 -5.22 -3.78
C ASN A 81 -10.31 -5.54 -5.15
N ALA A 82 -9.67 -6.69 -5.29
CA ALA A 82 -9.16 -7.16 -6.57
C ALA A 82 -10.31 -7.23 -7.61
N GLY A 83 -10.04 -6.82 -8.84
CA GLY A 83 -11.06 -6.71 -9.89
C GLY A 83 -11.96 -5.46 -9.82
N ASN A 84 -11.95 -4.67 -8.74
CA ASN A 84 -12.74 -3.44 -8.63
C ASN A 84 -11.88 -2.22 -8.24
N LEU A 85 -11.49 -1.44 -9.25
CA LEU A 85 -10.59 -0.29 -9.06
C LEU A 85 -11.20 0.78 -8.14
N GLN A 86 -12.47 1.13 -8.34
CA GLN A 86 -13.12 2.20 -7.57
C GLN A 86 -13.30 1.80 -6.10
N ALA A 87 -13.68 0.55 -5.84
CA ALA A 87 -13.73 0.01 -4.48
C ALA A 87 -12.33 -0.03 -3.84
N MET A 88 -11.29 -0.37 -4.61
CA MET A 88 -9.91 -0.38 -4.13
C MET A 88 -9.42 1.02 -3.74
N VAL A 89 -9.69 2.04 -4.57
CA VAL A 89 -9.35 3.45 -4.27
C VAL A 89 -10.04 3.90 -2.99
N LEU A 90 -11.34 3.61 -2.86
CA LEU A 90 -12.12 3.97 -1.67
C LEU A 90 -11.59 3.25 -0.42
N ALA A 91 -11.31 1.95 -0.51
CA ALA A 91 -10.78 1.16 0.59
C ALA A 91 -9.38 1.62 1.04
N VAL A 92 -8.51 2.02 0.11
CA VAL A 92 -7.20 2.60 0.45
C VAL A 92 -7.37 3.91 1.21
N LYS A 93 -8.28 4.79 0.76
CA LYS A 93 -8.55 6.06 1.44
C LYS A 93 -9.15 5.85 2.84
N SER A 94 -10.06 4.89 2.99
CA SER A 94 -10.74 4.61 4.26
C SER A 94 -9.83 4.04 5.35
N VAL A 95 -8.63 3.56 5.00
CA VAL A 95 -7.61 3.17 6.00
C VAL A 95 -7.30 4.34 6.95
N LEU A 96 -7.24 5.57 6.45
CA LEU A 96 -6.96 6.74 7.30
C LEU A 96 -8.13 7.06 8.23
N ASP A 97 -9.36 6.97 7.73
CA ASP A 97 -10.55 7.18 8.54
C ASP A 97 -10.67 6.11 9.64
N HIS A 98 -10.37 4.85 9.29
CA HIS A 98 -10.34 3.74 10.25
C HIS A 98 -9.37 4.00 11.40
N VAL A 99 -8.12 4.40 11.12
CA VAL A 99 -7.13 4.64 12.17
C VAL A 99 -7.35 5.95 12.92
N ALA A 100 -8.10 6.89 12.35
CA ALA A 100 -8.51 8.15 13.00
C ALA A 100 -9.75 7.97 13.90
N SER A 101 -10.50 6.88 13.71
CA SER A 101 -11.77 6.62 14.40
C SER A 101 -11.59 6.52 15.91
N SER A 102 -12.54 7.07 16.66
CA SER A 102 -12.59 7.01 18.12
C SER A 102 -14.00 6.69 18.60
N ASP A 103 -14.17 6.37 19.88
CA ASP A 103 -15.50 6.08 20.45
C ASP A 103 -16.46 7.28 20.33
N THR A 104 -15.93 8.51 20.33
CA THR A 104 -16.72 9.75 20.18
C THR A 104 -16.89 10.19 18.72
N ASP A 105 -16.08 9.68 17.81
CA ASP A 105 -16.06 10.04 16.39
C ASP A 105 -15.71 8.79 15.55
N PRO A 106 -16.65 7.83 15.42
CA PRO A 106 -16.43 6.60 14.66
C PRO A 106 -16.53 6.85 13.15
N LYS A 107 -15.47 6.53 12.40
CA LYS A 107 -15.36 6.76 10.96
C LYS A 107 -15.19 5.46 10.17
N HIS A 108 -16.20 4.60 10.26
CA HIS A 108 -16.19 3.27 9.64
C HIS A 108 -17.10 3.13 8.40
N GLN A 109 -17.62 4.25 7.87
CA GLN A 109 -18.59 4.28 6.76
C GLN A 109 -18.08 3.58 5.50
N HIS A 110 -16.77 3.58 5.29
CA HIS A 110 -16.10 2.98 4.12
C HIS A 110 -15.17 1.81 4.49
N CYS A 111 -15.35 1.24 5.68
CA CYS A 111 -14.64 0.03 6.10
C CYS A 111 -15.33 -1.23 5.57
N ASP A 112 -14.56 -2.32 5.46
CA ASP A 112 -15.12 -3.64 5.15
C ASP A 112 -15.35 -4.44 6.46
N PRO A 113 -16.53 -5.04 6.66
CA PRO A 113 -16.85 -5.81 7.86
C PRO A 113 -15.92 -6.99 8.13
N HIS A 114 -15.25 -7.55 7.12
CA HIS A 114 -14.37 -8.71 7.28
C HIS A 114 -13.18 -8.40 8.20
N TRP A 115 -12.68 -7.16 8.20
CA TRP A 115 -11.54 -6.75 9.01
C TRP A 115 -11.83 -5.63 10.01
N CYS A 116 -12.88 -4.85 9.80
CA CYS A 116 -13.27 -3.81 10.73
C CYS A 116 -14.05 -4.40 11.91
N GLY A 117 -13.39 -4.49 13.08
CA GLY A 117 -14.03 -4.98 14.29
C GLY A 117 -15.22 -4.13 14.77
N TYR A 118 -15.20 -2.83 14.50
CA TYR A 118 -16.33 -1.95 14.83
C TYR A 118 -17.59 -2.34 14.04
N LEU A 119 -17.47 -2.64 12.74
CA LEU A 119 -18.62 -3.05 11.94
C LEU A 119 -19.16 -4.44 12.33
N LYS A 120 -18.33 -5.29 12.96
CA LYS A 120 -18.76 -6.61 13.45
C LYS A 120 -19.59 -6.52 14.72
N ASP A 121 -19.20 -5.66 15.66
CA ASP A 121 -19.93 -5.44 16.90
C ASP A 121 -19.79 -3.98 17.37
N PRO A 122 -20.59 -3.06 16.82
CA PRO A 122 -20.51 -1.65 17.17
C PRO A 122 -20.79 -1.39 18.66
N SER A 123 -21.57 -2.26 19.31
CA SER A 123 -22.04 -2.07 20.67
C SER A 123 -20.96 -2.32 21.72
N SER A 124 -20.08 -3.29 21.48
CA SER A 124 -19.00 -3.65 22.40
C SER A 124 -17.62 -3.12 21.99
N TYR A 125 -17.47 -2.67 20.74
CA TYR A 125 -16.18 -2.23 20.23
C TYR A 125 -15.64 -1.00 20.97
N LYS A 126 -14.35 -1.07 21.32
CA LYS A 126 -13.61 0.03 21.93
C LYS A 126 -12.42 0.39 21.06
N HIS A 127 -12.38 1.64 20.62
CA HIS A 127 -11.26 2.13 19.83
C HIS A 127 -10.00 2.20 20.69
N LYS A 128 -8.92 1.63 20.17
CA LYS A 128 -7.62 1.63 20.84
C LYS A 128 -6.57 2.21 19.89
N ASN A 129 -5.70 3.06 20.43
CA ASN A 129 -4.56 3.63 19.71
C ASN A 129 -4.97 4.42 18.45
N SER A 130 -6.09 5.15 18.49
CA SER A 130 -6.50 6.04 17.42
C SER A 130 -5.42 7.10 17.17
N LEU A 131 -5.15 7.39 15.89
CA LEU A 131 -4.21 8.44 15.53
C LEU A 131 -4.84 9.82 15.69
N PRO A 132 -4.14 10.80 16.29
CA PRO A 132 -4.62 12.17 16.36
C PRO A 132 -4.84 12.75 14.96
N ARG A 133 -5.85 13.61 14.81
CA ARG A 133 -6.18 14.29 13.54
C ARG A 133 -4.95 14.93 12.89
N SER A 134 -4.13 15.63 13.67
CA SER A 134 -2.92 16.28 13.16
C SER A 134 -1.92 15.31 12.53
N VAL A 135 -1.81 14.08 13.05
CA VAL A 135 -0.96 13.02 12.44
C VAL A 135 -1.60 12.49 11.15
N VAL A 136 -2.93 12.27 11.16
CA VAL A 136 -3.68 11.75 10.02
C VAL A 136 -3.61 12.70 8.84
N GLU A 137 -3.86 14.00 9.07
CA GLU A 137 -3.72 15.03 8.04
C GLU A 137 -2.30 15.10 7.49
N PHE A 138 -1.29 14.98 8.36
CA PHE A 138 0.11 15.03 7.95
C PHE A 138 0.51 13.86 7.03
N ILE A 139 -0.05 12.66 7.23
CA ILE A 139 0.24 11.49 6.37
C ILE A 139 -0.72 11.35 5.19
N ARG A 140 -1.82 12.12 5.15
CA ARG A 140 -2.86 12.05 4.11
C ARG A 140 -2.32 12.19 2.69
N PRO A 141 -1.37 13.09 2.38
CA PRO A 141 -0.81 13.19 1.02
C PRO A 141 -0.19 11.88 0.53
N ILE A 142 0.46 11.10 1.41
CA ILE A 142 1.02 9.79 1.04
C ILE A 142 -0.10 8.81 0.66
N PHE A 143 -1.20 8.80 1.40
CA PHE A 143 -2.33 7.92 1.10
C PHE A 143 -3.08 8.34 -0.16
N ASN A 144 -3.21 9.64 -0.43
CA ASN A 144 -3.78 10.13 -1.68
C ASN A 144 -2.95 9.66 -2.89
N ASP A 145 -1.62 9.78 -2.82
CA ASP A 145 -0.72 9.28 -3.86
C ASP A 145 -0.77 7.74 -4.01
N LEU A 146 -0.96 7.03 -2.89
CA LEU A 146 -1.09 5.56 -2.91
C LEU A 146 -2.48 5.11 -3.39
N ALA A 147 -3.47 5.99 -3.36
CA ALA A 147 -4.80 5.78 -3.92
C ALA A 147 -4.91 6.19 -5.40
N ASP A 148 -3.79 6.54 -6.05
CA ASP A 148 -3.76 6.88 -7.48
C ASP A 148 -4.26 5.72 -8.33
N GLU A 149 -5.20 6.00 -9.24
CA GLU A 149 -5.84 4.98 -10.07
C GLU A 149 -4.85 4.29 -11.01
N LYS A 150 -3.82 4.99 -11.51
CA LYS A 150 -2.80 4.38 -12.39
C LYS A 150 -1.89 3.43 -11.63
N LEU A 151 -1.63 3.69 -10.36
CA LEU A 151 -0.94 2.77 -9.48
C LEU A 151 -1.80 1.54 -9.16
N LEU A 152 -3.06 1.77 -8.76
CA LEU A 152 -3.95 0.71 -8.29
C LEU A 152 -4.47 -0.17 -9.43
N SER A 153 -4.63 0.34 -10.66
CA SER A 153 -4.98 -0.48 -11.83
C SER A 153 -3.96 -1.59 -12.09
N ARG A 154 -2.67 -1.31 -11.85
CA ARG A 154 -1.59 -2.31 -11.97
C ARG A 154 -1.62 -3.36 -10.85
N CYS A 155 -2.36 -3.12 -9.78
CA CYS A 155 -2.56 -4.03 -8.66
C CYS A 155 -3.89 -4.79 -8.72
N LEU A 156 -4.72 -4.56 -9.75
CA LEU A 156 -6.10 -5.05 -9.82
C LEU A 156 -6.21 -6.58 -9.79
N HIS A 157 -5.15 -7.27 -10.23
CA HIS A 157 -5.04 -8.73 -10.16
C HIS A 157 -4.90 -9.27 -8.72
N GLY A 158 -4.50 -8.46 -7.75
CA GLY A 158 -4.42 -8.82 -6.34
C GLY A 158 -3.29 -9.79 -5.94
N LYS A 159 -2.38 -10.14 -6.87
CA LYS A 159 -1.36 -11.19 -6.68
C LYS A 159 0.00 -10.66 -6.21
N THR A 160 0.84 -11.59 -5.79
CA THR A 160 2.25 -11.36 -5.45
C THR A 160 3.17 -11.86 -6.57
N GLN A 161 4.45 -11.47 -6.53
CA GLN A 161 5.47 -11.94 -7.46
C GLN A 161 6.04 -13.33 -7.12
N ASN A 162 5.76 -13.87 -5.93
CA ASN A 162 6.40 -15.07 -5.41
C ASN A 162 6.31 -16.29 -6.35
N ALA A 163 5.16 -16.50 -7.01
CA ALA A 163 4.99 -17.61 -7.94
C ALA A 163 5.90 -17.46 -9.18
N ASN A 164 5.98 -16.24 -9.73
CA ASN A 164 6.84 -15.94 -10.86
C ASN A 164 8.32 -16.03 -10.49
N GLU A 165 8.70 -15.53 -9.31
CA GLU A 165 10.06 -15.63 -8.79
C GLU A 165 10.48 -17.09 -8.57
N SER A 166 9.59 -17.93 -8.01
CA SER A 166 9.83 -19.35 -7.83
C SER A 166 9.99 -20.09 -9.16
N LEU A 167 9.15 -19.78 -10.16
CA LEU A 167 9.27 -20.39 -11.48
C LEU A 167 10.55 -19.96 -12.18
N ASN A 168 10.87 -18.67 -12.18
CA ASN A 168 12.09 -18.14 -12.78
C ASN A 168 13.34 -18.76 -12.16
N LYS A 169 13.34 -18.98 -10.83
CA LYS A 169 14.42 -19.70 -10.16
C LYS A 169 14.62 -21.11 -10.72
N LEU A 170 13.54 -21.89 -10.89
CA LEU A 170 13.61 -23.23 -11.47
C LEU A 170 14.08 -23.23 -12.94
N ILE A 171 13.68 -22.22 -13.73
CA ILE A 171 14.13 -22.07 -15.12
C ILE A 171 15.63 -21.78 -15.15
N TRP A 172 16.11 -20.81 -14.37
CA TRP A 172 17.53 -20.46 -14.33
C TRP A 172 18.42 -21.58 -13.79
N ASP A 173 17.91 -22.42 -12.90
CA ASP A 173 18.66 -23.58 -12.40
C ASP A 173 18.77 -24.71 -13.44
N ARG A 174 17.91 -24.74 -14.45
CA ARG A 174 17.89 -25.78 -15.51
C ARG A 174 18.47 -25.32 -16.84
N CYS A 175 18.35 -24.03 -17.16
CA CYS A 175 18.93 -23.46 -18.36
C CYS A 175 20.41 -23.16 -18.10
N GLU A 176 21.31 -23.93 -18.69
CA GLU A 176 22.72 -23.54 -18.77
C GLU A 176 22.80 -22.15 -19.42
N LEU A 177 23.43 -21.18 -18.73
CA LEU A 177 23.79 -19.91 -19.36
C LEU A 177 24.66 -20.26 -20.57
N ALA A 178 24.15 -19.99 -21.77
CA ALA A 178 24.92 -20.15 -23.00
C ALA A 178 26.31 -19.52 -22.79
N PRO A 179 27.42 -20.22 -23.07
CA PRO A 179 28.78 -19.75 -22.79
C PRO A 179 29.16 -18.41 -23.44
N SER A 180 28.32 -17.86 -24.31
CA SER A 180 28.58 -16.68 -25.14
C SER A 180 28.29 -15.31 -24.47
N LEU A 181 28.00 -15.26 -23.17
CA LEU A 181 27.74 -14.01 -22.43
C LEU A 181 28.66 -13.77 -21.22
N LYS A 182 29.86 -14.36 -21.22
CA LYS A 182 30.94 -13.98 -20.29
C LYS A 182 31.88 -12.96 -20.90
#